data_AF-A0A6A7LY27-F1
#
_entry.id   AF-A0A6A7LY27-F1
#
_cell.length_a   1.000
_cell.length_b   1.000
_cell.length_c   1.000
_cell.angle_alpha   90.00
_cell.angle_beta   90.00
_cell.angle_gamma   90.00
#
_symmetry.space_group_name_H-M   'P 1'
#
loop_
_entity.id
_entity.type
_entity.pdbx_description
1 polymer ?
#
loop_
_entity_poly.entity_id
_entity_poly.type
_entity_poly.pdbx_seq_one_letter_code
_entity_poly.pdbx_strand_id
1 'polypeptide(L)'
;MACGMPVIVWNCGSVPEVIDDGVTGFIVDDEMRAAAAVKRLAMLDRAKVRSAFEQRFTVERMAADYLSVYGSLGGVRRDAARLRRARGDGPSLQAVA
;
A
#
# COMPACT_ATOMS: atom_id res chain seq x y z
N MET A 1 1.57 10.22 -2.57
CA MET A 1 1.33 8.81 -2.94
C MET A 1 -0.04 8.65 -3.60
N ALA A 2 -1.13 8.45 -2.85
CA ALA A 2 -2.46 8.24 -3.43
C ALA A 2 -2.92 9.38 -4.35
N CYS A 3 -2.75 10.64 -3.97
CA CYS A 3 -3.12 11.78 -4.83
C CYS A 3 -2.03 12.14 -5.88
N GLY A 4 -1.06 11.26 -6.13
CA GLY A 4 0.09 11.52 -7.02
C GLY A 4 1.08 12.57 -6.48
N MET A 5 0.97 12.94 -5.20
CA MET A 5 1.85 13.95 -4.59
C MET A 5 3.13 13.30 -4.03
N PRO A 6 4.33 13.68 -4.50
CA PRO A 6 5.59 13.23 -3.92
C PRO A 6 5.79 13.80 -2.51
N VAL A 7 6.63 13.15 -1.69
CA VAL A 7 6.86 13.52 -0.28
C VAL A 7 8.36 13.64 0.04
N ILE A 8 8.70 14.42 1.06
CA ILE A 8 10.05 14.47 1.65
C ILE A 8 9.91 13.92 3.05
N VAL A 9 10.69 12.90 3.39
CA VAL A 9 10.52 12.15 4.64
C VAL A 9 11.88 11.82 5.27
N TRP A 10 11.91 11.74 6.59
CA TRP A 10 13.11 11.31 7.32
C TRP A 10 13.35 9.82 7.17
N ASN A 11 14.61 9.40 7.15
CA ASN A 11 14.99 8.00 7.13
C ASN A 11 14.73 7.30 8.48
N CYS A 12 13.47 6.94 8.74
CA CYS A 12 13.03 6.37 10.01
C CYS A 12 11.95 5.29 9.80
N GLY A 13 12.02 4.21 10.57
CA GLY A 13 10.99 3.16 10.58
C GLY A 13 10.77 2.55 9.19
N SER A 14 9.50 2.46 8.78
CA SER A 14 9.09 1.86 7.50
C SER A 14 9.28 2.75 6.27
N VAL A 15 9.87 3.94 6.41
CA VAL A 15 10.05 4.87 5.28
C VAL A 15 10.78 4.24 4.09
N PRO A 16 11.89 3.49 4.26
CA PRO A 16 12.57 2.83 3.14
C PRO A 16 11.74 1.75 2.44
N GLU A 17 10.70 1.23 3.10
CA GLU A 17 9.79 0.24 2.53
C GLU A 17 8.65 0.89 1.72
N VAL A 18 8.24 2.10 2.12
CA VAL A 18 7.10 2.81 1.53
C VAL A 18 7.53 3.73 0.38
N ILE A 19 8.68 4.39 0.52
CA ILE A 19 9.15 5.43 -0.39
C ILE A 19 10.28 4.91 -1.27
N ASP A 20 10.06 5.03 -2.58
CA ASP A 20 11.09 4.82 -3.58
C ASP A 20 11.81 6.16 -3.79
N ASP A 21 13.04 6.27 -3.29
CA ASP A 21 13.84 7.49 -3.35
C ASP A 21 14.07 7.96 -4.79
N GLY A 22 13.82 9.25 -5.05
CA GLY A 22 13.89 9.85 -6.38
C GLY A 22 12.74 9.46 -7.32
N VAL A 23 11.77 8.66 -6.89
CA VAL A 23 10.58 8.30 -7.68
C VAL A 23 9.31 8.81 -7.00
N THR A 24 9.05 8.34 -5.78
CA THR A 24 7.84 8.70 -5.03
C THR A 24 8.07 9.84 -4.03
N GLY A 25 9.32 10.21 -3.82
CA GLY A 25 9.72 11.21 -2.84
C GLY A 25 11.24 11.25 -2.66
N PHE A 26 11.68 11.93 -1.61
CA PHE A 26 13.07 11.92 -1.17
C PHE A 26 13.17 11.50 0.28
N ILE A 27 14.11 10.59 0.56
CA ILE A 27 14.47 10.20 1.92
C ILE A 27 15.67 11.06 2.34
N VAL A 28 15.57 11.70 3.51
CA VAL A 28 16.57 12.64 4.02
C VAL A 28 16.95 12.33 5.47
N ASP A 29 18.13 12.77 5.89
CA ASP A 29 18.65 12.53 7.25
C ASP A 29 18.85 13.82 8.06
N ASP A 30 18.74 14.99 7.41
CA ASP A 30 18.97 16.30 8.01
C ASP A 30 18.15 17.42 7.34
N GLU A 31 18.02 18.56 8.03
CA GLU A 31 17.18 19.68 7.60
C GLU A 31 17.71 20.35 6.32
N MET A 32 19.03 20.37 6.13
CA MET A 32 19.62 20.97 4.94
C MET A 32 19.27 20.13 3.70
N ARG A 33 19.33 18.80 3.81
CA ARG A 33 18.89 17.88 2.75
C ARG A 33 17.39 18.02 2.48
N ALA A 34 16.58 18.15 3.53
CA ALA A 34 15.14 18.38 3.39
C ALA A 34 14.86 19.67 2.60
N ALA A 35 15.52 20.78 2.96
CA ALA A 35 15.39 22.06 2.28
C ALA A 35 15.84 21.98 0.81
N ALA A 36 16.95 21.30 0.53
CA ALA A 36 17.43 21.08 -0.83
C ALA A 36 16.45 20.23 -1.67
N ALA A 37 15.80 19.25 -1.05
CA ALA A 37 14.84 18.37 -1.72
C ALA A 37 13.56 19.10 -2.17
N VAL A 38 13.15 20.19 -1.51
CA VAL A 38 11.97 20.99 -1.91
C VAL A 38 12.02 21.41 -3.38
N LYS A 39 13.18 21.90 -3.84
CA LYS A 39 13.35 22.34 -5.25
C LYS A 39 13.31 21.17 -6.23
N ARG A 40 13.80 20.00 -5.81
CA ARG A 40 13.85 18.79 -6.63
C ARG A 40 12.50 18.08 -6.68
N LEU A 41 11.66 18.24 -5.65
CA LEU A 41 10.37 17.58 -5.53
C LEU A 41 9.44 17.89 -6.71
N ALA A 42 9.50 19.12 -7.24
CA ALA A 42 8.73 19.55 -8.40
C ALA A 42 9.13 18.85 -9.71
N MET A 43 10.31 18.22 -9.77
CA MET A 43 10.80 17.49 -10.94
C MET A 43 10.28 16.05 -10.99
N LEU A 44 9.68 15.55 -9.91
CA LEU A 44 9.15 14.19 -9.85
C LEU A 44 7.83 14.09 -10.62
N ASP A 45 7.72 13.04 -11.42
CA ASP A 45 6.53 12.76 -12.21
C ASP A 45 5.39 12.24 -11.34
N ARG A 46 4.35 13.09 -11.17
CA ARG A 46 3.17 12.79 -10.36
C ARG A 46 2.42 11.54 -10.83
N ALA A 47 2.46 11.21 -12.12
CA ALA A 47 1.85 9.99 -12.64
C ALA A 47 2.60 8.75 -12.15
N LYS A 48 3.95 8.80 -12.10
CA LYS A 48 4.76 7.72 -11.52
C LYS A 48 4.50 7.57 -10.02
N VAL A 49 4.37 8.68 -9.29
CA VAL A 49 4.01 8.64 -7.86
C VAL A 49 2.67 7.94 -7.64
N ARG A 50 1.66 8.27 -8.47
CA ARG A 50 0.34 7.62 -8.41
C ARG A 50 0.43 6.14 -8.79
N SER A 51 1.15 5.80 -9.86
CA SER A 51 1.34 4.42 -10.30
C SER A 51 2.00 3.55 -9.23
N ALA A 52 3.02 4.07 -8.54
CA ALA A 52 3.67 3.34 -7.45
C ALA A 52 2.71 3.04 -6.28
N PHE A 53 1.78 3.96 -6.00
CA PHE A 53 0.71 3.74 -5.03
C PHE A 53 -0.27 2.65 -5.50
N GLU A 54 -0.75 2.74 -6.75
CA GLU A 54 -1.69 1.77 -7.31
C GLU A 54 -1.13 0.34 -7.37
N GLN A 55 0.18 0.21 -7.55
CA GLN A 55 0.82 -1.10 -7.57
C GLN A 55 0.93 -1.75 -6.19
N ARG A 56 1.09 -0.97 -5.11
CA ARG A 56 1.54 -1.49 -3.80
C ARG A 56 0.54 -1.29 -2.67
N PHE A 57 -0.23 -0.21 -2.67
CA PHE A 57 -0.93 0.28 -1.48
C PHE A 57 -2.45 0.40 -1.68
N THR A 58 -3.01 -0.25 -2.70
CA THR A 58 -4.47 -0.33 -2.91
C THR A 58 -5.14 -1.23 -1.88
N VAL A 59 -6.39 -0.93 -1.54
CA VAL A 59 -7.19 -1.73 -0.61
C VAL A 59 -7.43 -3.15 -1.14
N GLU A 60 -7.61 -3.31 -2.45
CA GLU A 60 -7.85 -4.59 -3.10
C GLU A 60 -6.66 -5.54 -2.92
N ARG A 61 -5.45 -5.04 -3.20
CA ARG A 61 -4.20 -5.78 -2.96
C ARG A 61 -4.04 -6.15 -1.49
N MET A 62 -4.20 -5.18 -0.59
CA MET A 62 -4.07 -5.42 0.86
C MET A 62 -5.04 -6.51 1.33
N ALA A 63 -6.31 -6.44 0.93
CA ALA A 63 -7.31 -7.44 1.30
C ALA A 63 -6.97 -8.83 0.72
N ALA A 64 -6.54 -8.90 -0.55
CA ALA A 64 -6.13 -10.15 -1.18
C ALA A 64 -4.91 -10.78 -0.47
N ASP A 65 -3.90 -9.98 -0.14
CA ASP A 65 -2.69 -10.42 0.55
C ASP A 65 -3.03 -10.92 1.97
N TYR A 66 -3.89 -10.21 2.71
CA TYR A 66 -4.38 -10.66 4.02
C TYR A 66 -5.14 -12.00 3.93
N LEU A 67 -6.07 -12.13 2.99
CA LEU A 67 -6.83 -13.36 2.79
C LEU A 67 -5.94 -14.53 2.38
N SER A 68 -4.89 -14.27 1.59
CA SER A 68 -3.89 -15.27 1.23
C SER A 68 -3.14 -15.78 2.47
N VAL A 69 -2.67 -14.87 3.32
CA VAL A 69 -1.99 -15.19 4.58
C VAL A 69 -2.93 -15.99 5.50
N TYR A 70 -4.14 -15.50 5.76
CA TYR A 70 -5.12 -16.24 6.58
C TYR A 70 -5.46 -17.60 5.98
N GLY A 71 -5.58 -17.68 4.66
CA GLY A 71 -5.79 -18.93 3.95
C GLY A 71 -4.68 -19.94 4.19
N SER A 72 -3.42 -19.49 4.32
CA SER A 72 -2.26 -20.36 4.56
C SER A 72 -2.11 -20.87 6.00
N LEU A 73 -2.80 -20.26 6.97
CA LEU A 73 -2.75 -20.71 8.37
C LEU A 73 -3.43 -22.07 8.54
N GLY A 74 -2.77 -22.99 9.25
CA GLY A 74 -3.36 -24.27 9.63
C GLY A 74 -4.54 -24.09 10.58
N GLY A 75 -5.59 -24.90 10.43
CA GLY A 75 -6.79 -24.87 11.29
C GLY A 75 -7.97 -24.03 10.76
N VAL A 76 -7.78 -23.25 9.68
CA VAL A 76 -8.91 -22.66 8.95
C VAL A 76 -9.70 -23.81 8.31
N ARG A 77 -10.91 -24.12 8.82
CA ARG A 77 -11.79 -25.14 8.26
C ARG A 77 -12.26 -24.73 6.86
N ARG A 78 -11.45 -25.05 5.84
CA ARG A 78 -11.75 -24.77 4.43
C ARG A 78 -13.03 -25.47 3.93
N ASP A 79 -13.43 -26.54 4.61
CA ASP A 79 -14.60 -27.35 4.23
C ASP A 79 -15.93 -26.68 4.58
N ALA A 80 -15.99 -25.91 5.68
CA ALA A 80 -17.20 -25.21 6.08
C ALA A 80 -17.59 -24.11 5.06
N ALA A 81 -16.61 -23.44 4.46
CA ALA A 81 -16.83 -22.42 3.44
C ALA A 81 -17.28 -23.03 2.09
N ARG A 82 -16.74 -24.19 1.70
CA ARG A 82 -17.21 -24.93 0.51
C ARG A 82 -18.68 -25.34 0.64
N LEU A 83 -19.06 -25.86 1.80
CA LEU A 83 -20.43 -26.31 2.07
C LEU A 83 -21.44 -25.16 2.04
N ARG A 84 -21.06 -23.94 2.49
CA ARG A 84 -21.91 -22.74 2.38
C ARG A 84 -22.08 -22.25 0.94
N ARG A 85 -21.01 -22.23 0.15
CA ARG A 85 -21.11 -21.87 -1.29
C ARG A 85 -21.95 -22.88 -2.07
N ALA A 86 -21.84 -24.17 -1.78
CA ALA A 86 -22.69 -25.21 -2.36
C ALA A 86 -24.17 -25.05 -1.98
N ARG A 87 -24.47 -24.34 -0.88
CA ARG A 87 -25.82 -24.00 -0.42
C ARG A 87 -26.34 -22.64 -0.92
N GLY A 88 -25.56 -21.88 -1.68
CA GLY A 88 -25.98 -20.57 -2.22
C GLY A 88 -25.91 -19.39 -1.25
N ASP A 89 -25.34 -19.56 -0.05
CA ASP A 89 -25.20 -18.49 0.94
C ASP A 89 -23.88 -17.72 0.71
N GLY A 90 -23.94 -16.68 -0.13
CA GLY A 90 -22.83 -15.76 -0.37
C GLY A 90 -22.73 -14.70 0.73
N PRO A 91 -21.53 -14.36 1.23
CA PRO A 91 -21.39 -13.32 2.25
C PRO A 91 -21.68 -11.95 1.63
N SER A 92 -22.71 -11.27 2.12
CA SER A 92 -22.90 -9.83 1.89
C SER A 92 -21.81 -9.09 2.67
N LEU A 93 -20.69 -8.79 2.01
CA LEU A 93 -19.71 -7.84 2.51
C LEU A 93 -20.33 -6.44 2.46
N GLN A 94 -21.10 -6.08 3.49
CA GLN A 94 -21.40 -4.67 3.75
C GLN A 94 -20.12 -4.05 4.30
N ALA A 95 -19.44 -3.28 3.45
CA ALA A 95 -18.42 -2.35 3.90
C ALA A 95 -19.08 -1.35 4.86
N VAL A 96 -18.67 -1.38 6.13
CA VAL A 96 -18.99 -0.33 7.10
C VAL A 96 -18.05 0.83 6.79
N ALA A 97 -18.62 1.91 6.27
CA ALA A 97 -17.94 3.18 6.03
C ALA A 97 -17.71 3.95 7.33
#